data_AF-A0A1B6CHH7-F1
#
_entry.id   AF-A0A1B6CHH7-F1
#
_cell.length_a   1.000
_cell.length_b   1.000
_cell.length_c   1.000
_cell.angle_alpha   90.00
_cell.angle_beta   90.00
_cell.angle_gamma   90.00
#
_symmetry.space_group_name_H-M   'P 1'
#
loop_
_entity.id
_entity.type
_entity.pdbx_description
1 polymer ?
#
loop_
_entity_poly.entity_id
_entity_poly.type
_entity_poly.pdbx_seq_one_letter_code
_entity_poly.pdbx_strand_id
1 'polypeptide(L)'
;MNLSFFIFVLIKFVSSDIVTSVMLKQLEDRVIKLISKPKLSYRDTVQREFLEYYMTLDRLYDLMKELDPKGKDIITEIKAAGGPNLRKVKLDGPLLINVFQWTEDDVLELNATIRGINKLWNDVELAQTINPTTDLNPELYMDAL
;
A
#
# COMPACT_ATOMS: atom_id res chain seq x y z
N MET A 1 -18.70 18.24 -1.11
CA MET A 1 -18.36 16.87 -1.53
C MET A 1 -18.71 16.73 -3.01
N ASN A 2 -17.73 16.79 -3.91
CA ASN A 2 -17.96 16.93 -5.35
C ASN A 2 -18.17 15.58 -6.03
N LEU A 3 -19.29 15.46 -6.76
CA LEU A 3 -19.76 14.26 -7.47
C LEU A 3 -18.74 13.69 -8.48
N SER A 4 -17.81 14.52 -8.98
CA SER A 4 -16.72 14.09 -9.88
C SER A 4 -15.71 13.14 -9.24
N PHE A 5 -15.61 13.10 -7.90
CA PHE A 5 -14.68 12.21 -7.20
C PHE A 5 -15.12 10.74 -7.27
N PHE A 6 -16.44 10.48 -7.25
CA PHE A 6 -17.00 9.13 -7.35
C PHE A 6 -16.82 8.49 -8.74
N ILE A 7 -16.82 9.30 -9.80
CA ILE A 7 -16.73 8.80 -11.18
C ILE A 7 -15.31 8.29 -11.49
N PHE A 8 -14.27 8.91 -10.93
CA PHE A 8 -12.89 8.47 -11.14
C PHE A 8 -12.57 7.13 -10.46
N VAL A 9 -13.21 6.82 -9.33
CA VAL A 9 -13.06 5.54 -8.63
C VAL A 9 -13.64 4.37 -9.45
N LEU A 10 -14.70 4.61 -10.21
CA LEU A 10 -15.35 3.57 -11.02
C LEU A 10 -14.62 3.24 -12.33
N ILE A 11 -13.90 4.20 -12.95
CA ILE A 11 -13.28 4.00 -14.27
C ILE A 11 -12.02 3.10 -14.21
N LYS A 12 -11.41 2.90 -13.05
CA LYS A 12 -10.21 2.03 -12.89
C LYS A 12 -10.54 0.53 -12.72
N PHE A 13 -11.80 0.13 -12.68
CA PHE A 13 -12.22 -1.28 -12.45
C PHE A 13 -12.00 -2.21 -13.66
N VAL A 14 -11.43 -1.74 -14.78
CA VAL A 14 -11.34 -2.50 -16.05
C VAL A 14 -9.92 -2.94 -16.44
N SER A 15 -8.86 -2.55 -15.72
CA SER A 15 -7.53 -3.14 -15.96
C SER A 15 -7.24 -4.25 -14.94
N SER A 16 -7.63 -5.48 -15.27
CA SER A 16 -7.02 -6.63 -14.62
C SER A 16 -5.52 -6.67 -14.94
N ASP A 17 -4.77 -7.18 -13.96
CA ASP A 17 -3.52 -7.89 -14.14
C ASP A 17 -2.25 -7.10 -14.47
N ILE A 18 -1.54 -6.67 -13.42
CA ILE A 18 -0.23 -7.20 -13.00
C ILE A 18 0.30 -6.26 -11.90
N VAL A 19 0.17 -6.65 -10.63
CA VAL A 19 0.98 -6.05 -9.56
C VAL A 19 2.41 -6.62 -9.66
N THR A 20 3.43 -5.78 -9.53
CA THR A 20 4.85 -6.18 -9.42
C THR A 20 5.56 -5.39 -8.32
N SER A 21 6.69 -5.91 -7.85
CA SER A 21 7.60 -5.19 -6.95
C SER A 21 8.10 -3.88 -7.58
N VAL A 22 8.41 -3.89 -8.89
CA VAL A 22 8.84 -2.71 -9.65
C VAL A 22 7.77 -1.63 -9.67
N MET A 23 6.51 -2.00 -9.93
CA MET A 23 5.38 -1.06 -9.94
C MET A 23 5.19 -0.41 -8.57
N LEU A 24 5.21 -1.21 -7.50
CA LEU A 24 5.13 -0.70 -6.12
C LEU A 24 6.29 0.24 -5.80
N LYS A 25 7.51 -0.12 -6.21
CA LYS A 25 8.69 0.73 -5.99
C LYS A 25 8.60 2.05 -6.74
N GLN A 26 8.16 2.04 -7.99
CA GLN A 26 7.97 3.25 -8.78
C GLN A 26 6.88 4.16 -8.21
N LEU A 27 5.78 3.59 -7.71
CA LEU A 27 4.74 4.36 -7.02
C LEU A 27 5.29 4.96 -5.72
N GLU A 28 6.03 4.18 -4.91
CA GLU A 28 6.71 4.67 -3.70
C GLU A 28 7.61 5.86 -4.01
N ASP A 29 8.47 5.74 -5.02
CA ASP A 29 9.42 6.80 -5.37
C ASP A 29 8.70 8.08 -5.80
N ARG A 30 7.57 7.95 -6.51
CA ARG A 30 6.72 9.09 -6.88
C ARG A 30 6.12 9.75 -5.65
N VAL A 31 5.47 8.99 -4.76
CA VAL A 31 4.84 9.59 -3.57
C VAL A 31 5.87 10.26 -2.67
N ILE A 32 7.03 9.64 -2.44
CA ILE A 32 8.13 10.23 -1.65
C ILE A 32 8.64 11.52 -2.29
N LYS A 33 8.84 11.53 -3.61
CA LYS A 33 9.29 12.72 -4.35
C LYS A 33 8.31 13.89 -4.19
N LEU A 34 7.01 13.62 -4.25
CA LEU A 34 5.97 14.65 -4.19
C LEU A 34 5.93 15.36 -2.83
N ILE A 35 6.13 14.63 -1.74
CA ILE A 35 6.08 15.19 -0.38
C ILE A 35 7.43 15.67 0.16
N SER A 36 8.55 15.16 -0.36
CA SER A 36 9.89 15.61 0.05
C SER A 36 10.31 16.94 -0.57
N LYS A 37 9.76 17.27 -1.75
CA LYS A 37 9.99 18.54 -2.45
C LYS A 37 8.68 19.06 -3.03
N PRO A 38 7.74 19.51 -2.18
CA PRO A 38 6.41 19.92 -2.63
C PRO A 38 6.50 21.11 -3.57
N LYS A 39 5.62 21.13 -4.58
CA LYS A 39 5.43 22.25 -5.52
C LYS A 39 3.93 22.39 -5.78
N LEU A 40 3.42 23.61 -5.94
CA LEU A 40 1.99 23.83 -6.18
C LEU A 40 1.44 22.99 -7.36
N SER A 41 2.23 22.78 -8.42
CA SER A 41 1.87 21.92 -9.56
C SER A 41 1.64 20.44 -9.22
N TYR A 42 2.02 19.99 -8.03
CA TYR A 42 1.84 18.62 -7.54
C TYR A 42 0.60 18.45 -6.67
N ARG A 43 -0.07 19.54 -6.28
CA ARG A 43 -1.22 19.57 -5.35
C ARG A 43 -2.21 18.45 -5.63
N ASP A 44 -2.74 18.39 -6.85
CA ASP A 44 -3.81 17.44 -7.21
C ASP A 44 -3.27 16.04 -7.54
N THR A 45 -1.95 15.91 -7.68
CA THR A 45 -1.30 14.63 -7.99
C THR A 45 -0.98 13.86 -6.72
N VAL A 46 -0.64 14.53 -5.61
CA VAL A 46 -0.20 13.84 -4.38
C VAL A 46 -1.23 12.83 -3.90
N GLN A 47 -2.49 13.26 -3.68
CA GLN A 47 -3.54 12.37 -3.19
C GLN A 47 -3.78 11.18 -4.13
N ARG A 48 -3.78 11.42 -5.45
CA ARG A 48 -3.96 10.36 -6.45
C ARG A 48 -2.86 9.30 -6.37
N GLU A 49 -1.60 9.71 -6.30
CA GLU A 49 -0.47 8.77 -6.27
C GLU A 49 -0.43 7.99 -4.93
N PHE A 50 -0.80 8.62 -3.82
CA PHE A 50 -0.95 7.94 -2.53
C PHE A 50 -2.09 6.90 -2.55
N LEU A 51 -3.23 7.24 -3.15
CA LEU A 51 -4.34 6.32 -3.32
C LEU A 51 -3.96 5.15 -4.24
N GLU A 52 -3.28 5.42 -5.35
CA GLU A 52 -2.82 4.37 -6.27
C GLU A 52 -1.79 3.44 -5.61
N TYR A 53 -0.88 3.97 -4.79
CA TYR A 53 0.03 3.16 -3.98
C TYR A 53 -0.74 2.27 -3.01
N TYR A 54 -1.70 2.84 -2.26
CA TYR A 54 -2.53 2.10 -1.32
C TYR A 54 -3.31 0.97 -2.01
N MET A 55 -4.01 1.26 -3.11
CA MET A 55 -4.76 0.25 -3.87
C MET A 55 -3.87 -0.86 -4.44
N THR A 56 -2.66 -0.51 -4.90
CA THR A 56 -1.71 -1.50 -5.42
C THR A 56 -1.21 -2.41 -4.31
N LEU A 57 -0.98 -1.87 -3.12
CA LEU A 57 -0.61 -2.67 -1.95
C LEU A 57 -1.78 -3.53 -1.46
N ASP A 58 -3.01 -3.03 -1.54
CA ASP A 58 -4.22 -3.78 -1.16
C ASP A 58 -4.42 -4.98 -2.08
N ARG A 59 -4.22 -4.78 -3.39
CA ARG A 59 -4.22 -5.89 -4.33
C ARG A 59 -3.12 -6.91 -4.06
N LEU A 60 -1.94 -6.48 -3.61
CA LEU A 60 -0.89 -7.42 -3.20
C LEU A 60 -1.28 -8.21 -1.95
N TYR A 61 -1.96 -7.57 -1.00
CA TYR A 61 -2.48 -8.24 0.18
C TYR A 61 -3.57 -9.27 -0.20
N ASP A 62 -4.42 -8.97 -1.17
CA ASP A 62 -5.39 -9.95 -1.71
C ASP A 62 -4.70 -11.16 -2.34
N LEU A 63 -3.65 -10.97 -3.15
CA LEU A 63 -2.86 -12.08 -3.71
C LEU A 63 -2.27 -12.97 -2.60
N MET A 64 -1.80 -12.37 -1.51
CA MET A 64 -1.31 -13.10 -0.34
C MET A 64 -2.41 -13.92 0.34
N LYS A 65 -3.62 -13.38 0.48
CA LYS A 65 -4.77 -14.08 1.07
C LYS A 65 -5.30 -15.20 0.18
N GLU A 66 -5.24 -15.02 -1.13
CA GLU A 66 -5.60 -16.02 -2.15
C GLU A 66 -4.54 -17.13 -2.27
N LEU A 67 -3.43 -17.06 -1.51
CA LEU A 67 -2.28 -17.97 -1.58
C LEU A 67 -1.66 -18.03 -2.98
N ASP A 68 -1.77 -16.95 -3.76
CA ASP A 68 -1.11 -16.83 -5.06
C ASP A 68 0.42 -16.74 -4.84
N PRO A 69 1.22 -17.66 -5.41
CA PRO A 69 2.68 -17.64 -5.30
C PRO A 69 3.29 -16.28 -5.69
N LYS A 70 2.69 -15.59 -6.65
CA LYS A 70 3.14 -14.27 -7.11
C LYS A 70 3.15 -13.23 -5.99
N GLY A 71 2.16 -13.28 -5.08
CA GLY A 71 2.12 -12.38 -3.93
C GLY A 71 3.35 -12.57 -3.03
N LYS A 72 3.71 -13.83 -2.78
CA LYS A 72 4.88 -14.19 -1.95
C LYS A 72 6.19 -13.76 -2.59
N ASP A 73 6.33 -13.96 -3.91
CA ASP A 73 7.53 -13.57 -4.65
C ASP A 73 7.73 -12.06 -4.61
N ILE A 74 6.68 -11.28 -4.89
CA ILE A 74 6.72 -9.81 -4.85
C ILE A 74 7.15 -9.29 -3.47
N ILE A 75 6.58 -9.85 -2.38
CA ILE A 75 6.94 -9.41 -1.03
C ILE A 75 8.37 -9.81 -0.68
N THR A 76 8.83 -10.98 -1.11
CA THR A 76 10.20 -11.43 -0.90
C THR A 76 11.18 -10.45 -1.55
N GLU A 77 10.91 -10.02 -2.78
CA GLU A 77 11.70 -9.01 -3.49
C GLU A 77 11.70 -7.65 -2.76
N ILE A 78 10.53 -7.17 -2.33
CA ILE A 78 10.43 -5.88 -1.61
C ILE A 78 11.18 -5.95 -0.26
N LYS A 79 11.09 -7.06 0.46
CA LYS A 79 11.82 -7.26 1.72
C LYS A 79 13.33 -7.35 1.50
N ALA A 80 13.77 -8.04 0.45
CA ALA A 80 15.18 -8.10 0.07
C ALA A 80 15.75 -6.70 -0.25
N ALA A 81 14.92 -5.79 -0.75
CA ALA A 81 15.25 -4.38 -0.96
C ALA A 81 15.17 -3.49 0.31
N GLY A 82 14.90 -4.07 1.49
CA GLY A 82 14.82 -3.36 2.76
C GLY A 82 13.42 -2.85 3.15
N GLY A 83 12.38 -3.34 2.47
CA GLY A 83 10.98 -2.97 2.70
C GLY A 83 10.59 -1.60 2.14
N PRO A 84 9.32 -1.19 2.29
CA PRO A 84 8.85 0.11 1.82
C PRO A 84 9.47 1.25 2.63
N ASN A 85 10.15 2.14 1.92
CA ASN A 85 10.72 3.36 2.49
C ASN A 85 9.66 4.37 2.90
N LEU A 86 8.44 4.27 2.38
CA LEU A 86 7.35 5.17 2.77
C LEU A 86 7.08 5.13 4.29
N ARG A 87 7.33 3.99 4.94
CA ARG A 87 7.23 3.83 6.42
C ARG A 87 8.16 4.77 7.20
N LYS A 88 9.24 5.24 6.58
CA LYS A 88 10.26 6.10 7.22
C LYS A 88 9.96 7.58 7.01
N VAL A 89 8.97 7.92 6.19
CA VAL A 89 8.70 9.31 5.83
C VAL A 89 7.89 10.00 6.91
N LYS A 90 8.32 11.20 7.28
CA LYS A 90 7.57 12.12 8.14
C LYS A 90 6.98 13.22 7.27
N LEU A 91 5.68 13.45 7.39
CA LEU A 91 5.03 14.56 6.72
C LEU A 91 5.31 15.87 7.47
N ASP A 92 5.70 16.89 6.72
CA ASP A 92 5.73 18.27 7.19
C ASP A 92 4.39 18.94 6.85
N GLY A 93 3.39 18.75 7.73
CA GLY A 93 2.05 19.27 7.53
C GLY A 93 2.00 20.78 7.24
N PRO A 94 2.65 21.64 8.05
CA PRO A 94 2.73 23.08 7.79
C PRO A 94 3.31 23.43 6.42
N LEU A 95 4.37 22.74 5.98
CA LEU A 95 4.93 22.93 4.65
C LEU A 95 3.93 22.57 3.54
N LEU A 96 3.23 21.45 3.68
CA LEU A 96 2.25 20.99 2.69
C LEU A 96 1.04 21.94 2.60
N ILE A 97 0.52 22.40 3.75
CA ILE A 97 -0.53 23.44 3.81
C ILE A 97 -0.10 24.67 3.02
N ASN A 98 1.10 25.18 3.30
CA ASN A 98 1.61 26.39 2.67
C ASN A 98 1.82 26.21 1.15
N VAL A 99 2.51 25.15 0.73
CA VAL A 99 2.93 24.96 -0.67
C VAL A 99 1.79 24.50 -1.57
N PHE A 100 0.92 23.61 -1.07
CA PHE A 100 -0.21 23.08 -1.85
C PHE A 100 -1.49 23.90 -1.67
N GLN A 101 -1.49 24.90 -0.77
CA GLN A 101 -2.70 25.64 -0.38
C GLN A 101 -3.79 24.68 0.12
N TRP A 102 -3.35 23.68 0.87
CA TRP A 102 -4.21 22.68 1.49
C TRP A 102 -4.79 23.19 2.80
N THR A 103 -5.91 22.60 3.19
CA THR A 103 -6.50 22.74 4.53
C THR A 103 -5.83 21.78 5.50
N GLU A 104 -6.11 21.95 6.79
CA GLU A 104 -5.71 20.96 7.80
C GLU A 104 -6.36 19.59 7.53
N ASP A 105 -7.61 19.59 7.06
CA ASP A 105 -8.35 18.36 6.70
C ASP A 105 -7.66 17.58 5.58
N ASP A 106 -7.14 18.26 4.55
CA ASP A 106 -6.39 17.61 3.46
C ASP A 106 -5.13 16.90 3.99
N VAL A 107 -4.44 17.52 4.95
CA VAL A 107 -3.26 16.92 5.61
C VAL A 107 -3.66 15.77 6.54
N LEU A 108 -4.80 15.87 7.22
CA LEU A 108 -5.33 14.79 8.05
C LEU A 108 -5.71 13.58 7.19
N GLU A 109 -6.33 13.79 6.03
CA GLU A 109 -6.67 12.74 5.08
C GLU A 109 -5.41 12.04 4.57
N LEU A 110 -4.40 12.80 4.11
CA LEU A 110 -3.13 12.23 3.67
C LEU A 110 -2.43 11.42 4.79
N ASN A 111 -2.43 11.93 6.01
CA ASN A 111 -1.92 11.20 7.18
C ASN A 111 -2.69 9.91 7.42
N ALA A 112 -4.02 9.92 7.27
CA ALA A 112 -4.85 8.72 7.40
C ALA A 112 -4.50 7.69 6.31
N THR A 113 -4.28 8.12 5.07
CA THR A 113 -3.82 7.23 3.98
C THR A 113 -2.47 6.60 4.30
N ILE A 114 -1.49 7.37 4.80
CA ILE A 114 -0.18 6.83 5.20
C ILE A 114 -0.31 5.82 6.33
N ARG A 115 -1.16 6.09 7.33
CA ARG A 115 -1.45 5.12 8.39
C ARG A 115 -2.07 3.84 7.83
N GLY A 116 -3.00 3.96 6.88
CA GLY A 116 -3.61 2.83 6.18
C GLY A 116 -2.58 1.98 5.44
N ILE A 117 -1.68 2.63 4.69
CA ILE A 117 -0.56 1.96 4.02
C ILE A 117 0.35 1.22 5.01
N ASN A 118 0.73 1.88 6.11
CA ASN A 118 1.58 1.27 7.13
C ASN A 118 0.91 0.06 7.79
N LYS A 119 -0.39 0.16 8.07
CA LYS A 119 -1.17 -0.96 8.62
C LYS A 119 -1.20 -2.13 7.63
N LEU A 120 -1.52 -1.87 6.38
CA LEU A 120 -1.63 -2.89 5.34
C LEU A 120 -0.30 -3.61 5.10
N TRP A 121 0.81 -2.88 5.14
CA TRP A 121 2.13 -3.49 5.08
C TRP A 121 2.42 -4.40 6.29
N ASN A 122 2.03 -3.99 7.50
CA ASN A 122 2.16 -4.87 8.67
C ASN A 122 1.31 -6.15 8.52
N ASP A 123 0.08 -6.03 8.00
CA ASP A 123 -0.80 -7.17 7.77
C ASP A 123 -0.21 -8.15 6.74
N VAL A 124 0.43 -7.63 5.70
CA VAL A 124 1.22 -8.40 4.73
C VAL A 124 2.43 -9.09 5.39
N GLU A 125 3.17 -8.39 6.26
CA GLU A 125 4.30 -8.97 6.99
C GLU A 125 3.84 -10.12 7.89
N LEU A 126 2.71 -9.96 8.59
CA LEU A 126 2.10 -10.97 9.45
C LEU A 126 1.61 -12.18 8.64
N ALA A 127 0.92 -11.96 7.52
CA ALA A 127 0.41 -13.04 6.67
C ALA A 127 1.51 -13.98 6.17
N GLN A 128 2.75 -13.48 5.99
CA GLN A 128 3.89 -14.33 5.66
C GLN A 128 4.44 -15.16 6.83
N THR A 129 4.28 -14.69 8.07
CA THR A 129 4.75 -15.43 9.25
C THR A 129 3.84 -16.60 9.60
N ILE A 130 2.58 -16.55 9.17
CA ILE A 130 1.63 -17.66 9.30
C ILE A 130 1.84 -18.60 8.11
N ASN A 131 2.87 -19.43 8.17
CA ASN A 131 2.97 -20.58 7.26
C ASN A 131 1.82 -21.56 7.58
N PRO A 132 1.05 -22.06 6.59
CA PRO A 132 0.12 -23.17 6.77
C PRO A 132 0.83 -24.53 6.91
N THR A 133 2.02 -24.56 7.52
CA THR A 133 2.72 -25.78 7.94
C THR A 133 2.74 -25.85 9.47
N THR A 134 1.58 -25.68 10.09
CA THR A 134 1.32 -26.50 11.27
C THR A 134 0.89 -27.84 10.68
N ASP A 135 1.85 -28.76 10.58
CA ASP A 135 1.59 -30.14 10.22
C ASP A 135 0.42 -30.64 11.09
N LEU A 136 -0.75 -30.81 10.47
CA LEU A 136 -1.70 -31.79 10.97
C LEU A 136 -1.00 -33.12 10.76
N ASN A 137 -0.21 -33.56 11.75
CA ASN A 137 0.31 -34.91 11.79
C ASN A 137 -0.91 -35.86 11.89
N PRO A 138 -1.27 -36.59 10.83
CA PRO A 138 -2.41 -37.49 10.86
C PRO A 138 -2.17 -38.68 11.80
N GLU A 139 -0.92 -38.96 12.15
CA GLU A 139 -0.56 -40.07 13.04
C GLU A 139 -1.00 -39.82 14.49
N LEU A 140 -1.21 -38.57 14.91
CA LEU A 140 -1.70 -38.24 16.26
C LEU A 140 -3.19 -38.52 16.48
N TYR A 141 -3.94 -38.88 15.43
CA TYR A 141 -5.36 -39.22 15.49
C TYR A 141 -5.65 -40.72 15.33
N MET A 142 -4.63 -41.55 15.04
CA MET A 142 -4.82 -43.00 14.86
C MET A 142 -4.43 -43.82 16.10
N ASP A 143 -3.79 -43.23 17.11
CA ASP A 143 -3.49 -43.90 18.39
C ASP A 143 -4.65 -43.81 19.41
N ALA A 144 -5.81 -43.31 19.00
CA ALA A 144 -6.99 -43.13 19.86
C ALA A 144 -8.24 -43.92 19.39
N LEU A 145 -8.06 -44.98 18.60
CA LEU A 145 -9.09 -45.98 18.28
C LEU A 145 -8.58 -47.39 18.61
#